data_AF-A0A8H7C0T6-F1
#
_entry.id   AF-A0A8H7C0T6-F1
#
_cell.length_a   1.000
_cell.length_b   1.000
_cell.length_c   1.000
_cell.angle_alpha   90.00
_cell.angle_beta   90.00
_cell.angle_gamma   90.00
#
_symmetry.space_group_name_H-M   'P 1'
#
loop_
_entity.id
_entity.type
_entity.pdbx_description
1 polymer ?
#
loop_
_entity_poly.entity_id
_entity_poly.type
_entity_poly.pdbx_seq_one_letter_code
_entity_poly.pdbx_strand_id
1 'polypeptide(L)'
;MASSLSDQCTPLKREYDSCFNAWFEGYLEPAVSASSNPDTRAAYSKRKAEEFNAKCGDVWLKYKGCIQKAVKEKGLDVLLQQARDEHPLTEIIPPPPPPPERTA
;
A
#
# COMPACT_ATOMS: atom_id res chain seq x y z
N MET A 1 10.98 0.26 -14.26
CA MET A 1 10.16 1.11 -13.36
C MET A 1 8.87 1.47 -14.06
N ALA A 2 7.73 1.32 -13.40
CA ALA A 2 6.42 1.64 -13.95
C ALA A 2 6.21 3.16 -14.08
N SER A 3 5.35 3.58 -15.01
CA SER A 3 4.84 4.95 -15.08
C SER A 3 3.79 5.21 -13.99
N SER A 4 3.55 6.49 -13.67
CA SER A 4 2.46 6.89 -12.79
C SER A 4 1.15 7.10 -13.57
N LEU A 5 0.02 7.29 -12.87
CA LEU A 5 -1.28 7.62 -13.47
C LEU A 5 -1.25 8.91 -14.32
N SER A 6 -0.36 9.83 -13.94
CA SER A 6 -0.10 11.07 -14.67
C SER A 6 1.39 11.20 -14.94
N ASP A 7 1.75 11.57 -16.16
CA ASP A 7 3.15 11.66 -16.61
C ASP A 7 3.99 12.61 -15.75
N GLN A 8 3.38 13.71 -15.28
CA GLN A 8 4.03 14.68 -14.40
C GLN A 8 4.49 14.07 -13.06
N CYS A 9 3.84 12.99 -12.61
CA CYS A 9 4.18 12.32 -11.36
C CYS A 9 5.19 11.17 -11.56
N THR A 10 5.52 10.80 -12.79
CA THR A 10 6.41 9.66 -13.08
C THR A 10 7.85 9.86 -12.56
N PRO A 11 8.47 11.06 -12.66
CA PRO A 11 9.80 11.28 -12.08
C PRO A 11 9.81 11.08 -10.55
N LEU A 12 8.83 11.67 -9.86
CA LEU A 12 8.65 11.54 -8.41
C LEU A 12 8.40 10.08 -8.00
N LYS A 13 7.61 9.35 -8.78
CA LYS A 13 7.37 7.91 -8.56
C LYS A 13 8.67 7.11 -8.63
N ARG A 14 9.50 7.34 -9.64
CA ARG A 14 10.76 6.59 -9.82
C ARG A 14 11.74 6.85 -8.68
N GLU A 15 11.84 8.10 -8.22
CA GLU A 15 12.66 8.48 -7.07
C GLU A 15 12.15 7.80 -5.79
N TYR A 16 10.84 7.85 -5.56
CA TYR A 16 10.19 7.18 -4.43
C TYR A 16 10.40 5.66 -4.46
N ASP A 17 10.09 5.01 -5.58
CA ASP A 17 10.20 3.56 -5.75
C ASP A 17 11.65 3.09 -5.52
N SER A 18 12.64 3.86 -6.02
CA SER A 18 14.06 3.57 -5.79
C SER A 18 14.43 3.64 -4.31
N CYS A 19 14.00 4.69 -3.60
CA CYS A 19 14.26 4.83 -2.16
C CYS A 19 13.56 3.73 -1.35
N PHE A 20 12.28 3.48 -1.66
CA PHE A 20 11.48 2.45 -1.01
C PHE A 20 12.10 1.06 -1.19
N ASN A 21 12.49 0.69 -2.41
CA ASN A 21 13.07 -0.64 -2.67
C ASN A 21 14.36 -0.86 -1.87
N ALA A 22 15.25 0.13 -1.82
CA ALA A 22 16.47 0.06 -1.02
C ALA A 22 16.18 -0.08 0.49
N TRP A 23 15.16 0.61 1.01
CA TRP A 23 14.72 0.44 2.40
C TRP A 23 14.05 -0.92 2.63
N PHE A 24 13.26 -1.39 1.67
CA PHE A 24 12.41 -2.58 1.76
C PHE A 24 13.22 -3.88 1.76
N GLU A 25 14.30 -3.94 0.99
CA GLU A 25 15.26 -5.07 1.02
C GLU A 25 15.76 -5.36 2.45
N GLY A 26 16.03 -4.32 3.24
CA GLY A 26 16.45 -4.45 4.64
C GLY A 26 15.30 -4.56 5.66
N TYR A 27 14.04 -4.56 5.21
CA TYR A 27 12.85 -4.63 6.07
C TYR A 27 12.31 -6.06 6.18
N LEU A 28 12.28 -6.82 5.08
CA LEU A 28 11.48 -8.05 4.97
C LEU A 28 11.88 -9.17 5.93
N GLU A 29 13.12 -9.67 5.84
CA GLU A 29 13.52 -10.83 6.65
C GLU A 29 13.40 -10.57 8.16
N PRO A 30 13.87 -9.43 8.70
CA PRO A 30 13.76 -9.20 10.13
C PRO A 30 12.31 -8.90 10.56
N ALA A 31 11.45 -8.38 9.67
CA ALA A 31 10.03 -8.21 9.97
C ALA A 31 9.32 -9.56 10.16
N VAL A 32 9.66 -10.57 9.36
CA VAL A 32 9.14 -11.94 9.51
C VAL A 32 9.60 -12.52 10.84
N SER A 33 10.88 -12.41 11.18
CA SER A 33 11.41 -12.90 12.47
C SER A 33 10.76 -12.20 13.67
N ALA A 34 10.56 -10.88 13.59
CA ALA A 34 9.93 -10.09 14.65
C ALA A 34 8.42 -10.36 14.80
N SER A 35 7.78 -11.05 13.84
CA SER A 35 6.35 -11.36 13.87
C SER A 35 5.93 -12.39 14.93
N SER A 36 6.90 -13.09 15.53
CA SER A 36 6.70 -14.09 16.57
C SER A 36 6.11 -13.53 17.88
N ASN A 37 6.31 -12.24 18.16
CA ASN A 37 5.74 -11.56 19.32
C ASN A 37 5.18 -10.17 18.91
N PRO A 38 3.96 -9.80 19.35
CA PRO A 38 3.36 -8.49 19.08
C PRO A 38 4.24 -7.29 19.47
N ASP A 39 4.90 -7.33 20.62
CA ASP A 39 5.73 -6.24 21.14
C ASP A 39 7.00 -6.06 20.30
N THR A 40 7.65 -7.18 19.93
CA THR A 40 8.83 -7.14 19.07
C THR A 40 8.49 -6.65 17.68
N ARG A 41 7.32 -7.04 17.16
CA ARG A 41 6.80 -6.56 15.88
C ARG A 41 6.54 -5.06 15.92
N ALA A 42 5.85 -4.57 16.96
CA ALA A 42 5.52 -3.15 17.11
C ALA A 42 6.79 -2.28 17.23
N ALA A 43 7.76 -2.69 18.06
CA ALA A 43 9.03 -1.99 18.21
C ALA A 43 9.84 -1.97 16.90
N TYR A 44 9.92 -3.10 16.20
CA TYR A 44 10.62 -3.19 14.92
C TYR A 44 9.97 -2.31 13.85
N SER A 45 8.64 -2.41 13.68
CA SER A 45 7.89 -1.61 12.72
C SER A 45 8.01 -0.12 13.00
N LYS A 46 7.97 0.31 14.28
CA LYS A 46 8.18 1.71 14.66
C LYS A 46 9.55 2.22 14.23
N ARG A 47 10.62 1.52 14.60
CA ARG A 47 12.00 1.89 14.24
C ARG A 47 12.18 1.99 12.73
N LYS A 48 11.60 1.04 11.98
CA LYS A 48 11.70 1.02 10.53
C LYS A 48 10.86 2.10 9.86
N ALA A 49 9.73 2.50 10.45
CA ALA A 49 8.96 3.66 10.01
C ALA A 49 9.75 4.97 10.23
N GLU A 50 10.45 5.12 11.35
CA GLU A 50 11.34 6.26 11.59
C GLU A 50 12.48 6.32 10.56
N GLU A 51 13.10 5.17 10.27
CA GLU A 51 14.13 5.06 9.23
C GLU A 51 13.59 5.43 7.83
N PHE A 52 12.39 4.93 7.49
CA PHE A 52 11.73 5.25 6.23
C PHE A 52 11.41 6.75 6.13
N ASN A 53 10.85 7.34 7.18
CA ASN A 53 10.51 8.77 7.20
C ASN A 53 11.76 9.64 7.03
N ALA A 54 12.86 9.28 7.68
CA ALA A 54 14.12 10.02 7.57
C ALA A 54 14.75 9.92 6.16
N LYS A 55 14.60 8.79 5.47
CA LYS A 55 15.25 8.55 4.16
C LYS A 55 14.37 8.89 2.96
N CYS A 56 13.11 8.47 3.01
CA CYS A 56 12.18 8.48 1.87
C CYS A 56 10.92 9.35 2.12
N GLY A 57 10.72 9.85 3.34
CA GLY A 57 9.49 10.55 3.75
C GLY A 57 9.17 11.76 2.88
N ASP A 58 10.16 12.62 2.62
CA ASP A 58 9.96 13.82 1.81
C ASP A 58 9.61 13.50 0.35
N VAL A 59 10.27 12.50 -0.24
CA VAL A 59 10.02 12.05 -1.61
C VAL A 59 8.62 11.43 -1.70
N TRP A 60 8.24 10.63 -0.71
CA TRP A 60 6.91 10.06 -0.59
C TRP A 60 5.84 11.15 -0.52
N LEU A 61 6.00 12.18 0.30
CA LEU A 61 5.03 13.26 0.43
C LEU A 61 4.84 14.03 -0.89
N LYS A 62 5.93 14.31 -1.61
CA LYS A 62 5.88 14.95 -2.93
C LYS A 62 5.14 14.08 -3.95
N TYR A 63 5.49 12.79 -4.04
CA TYR A 63 4.83 11.85 -4.93
C TYR A 63 3.34 11.68 -4.59
N LYS A 64 3.03 11.48 -3.31
CA LYS A 64 1.67 11.35 -2.77
C LYS A 64 0.81 12.56 -3.14
N GLY A 65 1.32 13.78 -2.94
CA GLY A 65 0.61 14.99 -3.32
C GLY A 65 0.30 15.04 -4.82
N CYS A 66 1.27 14.69 -5.67
CA CYS A 66 1.09 14.65 -7.11
C CYS A 66 0.02 13.64 -7.55
N ILE A 67 0.09 12.40 -7.03
CA ILE A 67 -0.83 11.34 -7.43
C ILE A 67 -2.25 11.60 -6.89
N GLN A 68 -2.40 12.13 -5.67
CA GLN A 68 -3.70 12.46 -5.11
C GLN A 68 -4.43 13.53 -5.93
N LYS A 69 -3.71 14.51 -6.47
CA LYS A 69 -4.28 15.47 -7.42
C LYS A 69 -4.77 14.77 -8.69
N ALA A 70 -3.95 13.92 -9.29
CA ALA A 70 -4.31 13.18 -10.50
C ALA A 70 -5.51 12.23 -10.28
N VAL A 71 -5.61 11.58 -9.12
CA VAL A 71 -6.75 10.72 -8.75
C VAL A 71 -8.05 11.51 -8.68
N LYS A 72 -8.03 12.69 -8.06
CA LYS A 72 -9.19 13.60 -8.00
C LYS A 72 -9.58 14.13 -9.38
N GLU A 73 -8.62 14.52 -10.20
CA GLU A 73 -8.86 14.98 -11.58
C GLU A 73 -9.49 13.90 -12.47
N LYS A 74 -9.26 12.61 -12.14
CA LYS A 74 -9.87 11.46 -12.83
C LYS A 74 -11.20 11.01 -12.21
N GLY A 75 -11.66 11.63 -11.12
CA GLY A 75 -12.89 11.25 -10.43
C GLY A 75 -12.85 9.86 -9.79
N LEU A 76 -11.65 9.36 -9.48
CA LEU A 76 -11.47 8.02 -8.89
C LEU A 76 -11.43 8.04 -7.36
N ASP A 77 -11.44 9.22 -6.75
CA ASP A 77 -11.22 9.40 -5.32
C ASP A 77 -12.27 8.72 -4.44
N VAL A 78 -13.56 8.80 -4.81
CA VAL A 78 -14.63 8.13 -4.06
C VAL A 78 -14.50 6.61 -4.14
N LEU A 79 -14.31 6.07 -5.34
CA LEU A 79 -14.16 4.62 -5.56
C LEU A 79 -12.92 4.06 -4.85
N LEU A 80 -11.79 4.76 -4.93
CA LEU A 80 -10.58 4.36 -4.21
C LEU A 80 -10.76 4.44 -2.71
N GLN A 81 -11.49 5.44 -2.20
CA GLN A 81 -11.71 5.56 -0.76
C GLN A 81 -12.59 4.42 -0.24
N GLN A 82 -13.69 4.09 -0.92
CA GLN A 82 -14.50 2.92 -0.61
C GLN A 82 -13.66 1.65 -0.54
N ALA A 83 -12.89 1.35 -1.58
CA ALA A 83 -12.05 0.16 -1.63
C ALA A 83 -10.95 0.13 -0.55
N ARG A 84 -10.52 1.29 -0.03
CA ARG A 84 -9.54 1.39 1.07
C ARG A 84 -10.15 1.19 2.45
N ASP A 85 -11.44 1.45 2.59
CA ASP A 85 -12.20 1.23 3.81
C ASP A 85 -12.66 -0.24 3.93
N GLU A 86 -12.61 -1.00 2.83
CA GLU A 86 -12.82 -2.46 2.85
C GLU A 86 -11.66 -3.20 3.55
N HIS A 87 -12.02 -4.25 4.31
CA HIS A 87 -11.08 -5.11 5.03
C HIS A 87 -11.13 -6.56 4.51
N PRO A 88 -10.68 -6.81 3.26
CA PRO A 88 -10.91 -8.07 2.56
C PRO A 88 -10.26 -9.30 3.22
N LEU A 89 -9.31 -9.11 4.13
CA LEU A 89 -8.66 -10.19 4.87
C LEU A 89 -9.36 -10.54 6.20
N THR A 90 -10.37 -9.75 6.58
CA THR A 90 -11.14 -9.94 7.83
C THR A 90 -12.57 -10.37 7.53
N GLU A 91 -13.14 -9.91 6.41
CA GLU A 91 -14.46 -10.35 5.99
C GLU A 91 -14.41 -11.74 5.34
N ILE A 92 -15.03 -12.72 6.00
CA ILE A 92 -15.30 -14.03 5.39
C ILE A 92 -16.39 -13.81 4.35
N ILE A 93 -16.05 -13.82 3.06
CA ILE A 93 -17.04 -13.82 1.99
C ILE A 93 -17.87 -15.10 2.16
N PRO A 94 -19.18 -15.04 2.46
CA PRO A 94 -20.00 -16.23 2.50
C PRO A 94 -19.97 -16.88 1.10
N PRO A 95 -19.87 -18.22 1.02
CA PRO A 95 -19.84 -18.90 -0.26
C PRO A 95 -21.06 -18.50 -1.10
N PRO A 96 -20.92 -18.35 -2.43
CA PRO A 96 -22.04 -18.02 -3.29
C PRO A 96 -23.15 -19.08 -3.11
N PRO A 97 -24.44 -18.68 -3.19
CA PRO A 97 -25.55 -19.61 -3.07
C PRO A 97 -25.43 -20.71 -4.15
N PRO A 98 -25.82 -21.96 -3.84
CA PRO A 98 -25.78 -23.04 -4.83
C PRO A 98 -26.67 -22.69 -6.04
N PRO A 99 -26.28 -23.10 -7.27
CA PRO A 99 -27.10 -22.88 -8.45
C PRO A 99 -28.48 -23.55 -8.28
N PRO A 100 -29.55 -22.98 -8.86
CA PRO A 100 -30.89 -23.54 -8.72
C PRO A 100 -30.92 -24.97 -9.25
N GLU A 101 -31.40 -25.91 -8.42
CA GLU A 101 -31.63 -27.29 -8.82
C GLU A 101 -32.54 -27.30 -10.04
N ARG A 102 -32.04 -27.88 -11.12
CA ARG A 102 -32.79 -28.04 -12.36
C ARG A 102 -33.80 -29.16 -12.11
N THR A 103 -35.03 -28.81 -11.74
CA THR A 103 -36.14 -29.74 -11.60
C THR A 103 -36.32 -30.49 -12.92
N ALA A 104 -36.27 -31.82 -12.86
CA ALA A 104 -36.43 -32.72 -13.99
C ALA A 104 -37.85 -32.70 -14.57
#